data_AF-A0A7C0ZZU9-F1
#
_entry.id   AF-A0A7C0ZZU9-F1
#
_cell.length_a   1.000
_cell.length_b   1.000
_cell.length_c   1.000
_cell.angle_alpha   90.00
_cell.angle_beta   90.00
_cell.angle_gamma   90.00
#
_symmetry.space_group_name_H-M   'P 1'
#
loop_
_entity.id
_entity.type
_entity.pdbx_description
1 polymer ?
#
loop_
_entity_poly.entity_id
_entity_poly.type
_entity_poly.pdbx_seq_one_letter_code
_entity_poly.pdbx_strand_id
1 'polypeptide(L)'
;MFRFDKEQKVFDIGGTTIGGQPGEYPTVLFGSMFYNRHKIVTDEDKGEFDKNAADNLWIAAEEVSDITGNPHCNQIVAETNEAMKNYIDWFVDGYDEPFLIDSSAGDVRAFGVQYATEIGVADRGIHNSINASIQEEEVAALKESDLTSAIILAFNATEPGVKGKIEILEEGAAGIESGMLDIAEDCGITKPLVDIAAMPLGAGAGANVRAGVAVKARFGLPVGAGYH
;
A
#
# COMPACT_ATOMS: atom_id res chain seq x y z
N MET A 1 -26.15 -6.28 -11.93
CA MET A 1 -25.16 -5.96 -10.88
C MET A 1 -23.99 -6.90 -11.09
N PHE A 2 -22.78 -6.38 -11.23
CA PHE A 2 -21.57 -7.17 -11.46
C PHE A 2 -21.16 -7.84 -10.14
N ARG A 3 -20.91 -9.16 -10.14
CA ARG A 3 -20.60 -9.96 -8.95
C ARG A 3 -19.60 -11.04 -9.32
N PHE A 4 -18.63 -11.29 -8.45
CA PHE A 4 -17.68 -12.38 -8.60
C PHE A 4 -18.23 -13.67 -7.98
N ASP A 5 -18.01 -14.80 -8.65
CA ASP A 5 -18.35 -16.13 -8.11
C ASP A 5 -17.40 -16.53 -6.98
N LYS A 6 -16.12 -16.15 -7.08
CA LYS A 6 -15.13 -16.31 -6.02
C LYS A 6 -15.54 -15.51 -4.79
N GLU A 7 -15.47 -16.14 -3.61
CA GLU A 7 -15.62 -15.44 -2.34
C GLU A 7 -14.61 -14.29 -2.25
N GLN A 8 -15.10 -13.09 -1.95
CA GLN A 8 -14.26 -11.89 -1.85
C GLN A 8 -13.86 -11.69 -0.40
N LYS A 9 -12.55 -11.57 -0.15
CA LYS A 9 -12.01 -11.24 1.15
C LYS A 9 -12.33 -9.79 1.49
N VAL A 10 -12.57 -9.56 2.76
CA VAL A 10 -12.78 -8.25 3.38
C VAL A 10 -11.83 -8.18 4.56
N PHE A 11 -11.01 -7.14 4.61
CA PHE A 11 -10.06 -6.91 5.67
C PHE A 11 -10.43 -5.67 6.47
N ASP A 12 -10.14 -5.70 7.76
CA ASP A 12 -10.16 -4.54 8.65
C ASP A 12 -8.71 -4.16 8.94
N ILE A 13 -8.32 -2.92 8.61
CA ILE A 13 -6.99 -2.35 8.85
C ILE A 13 -7.20 -1.02 9.56
N GLY A 14 -6.83 -0.95 10.85
CA GLY A 14 -7.05 0.25 11.66
C GLY A 14 -8.51 0.74 11.70
N GLY A 15 -9.50 -0.18 11.71
CA GLY A 15 -10.93 0.17 11.67
C GLY A 15 -11.46 0.45 10.25
N THR A 16 -10.60 0.46 9.23
CA THR A 16 -11.01 0.68 7.84
C THR A 16 -11.26 -0.64 7.12
N THR A 17 -12.50 -0.80 6.62
CA THR A 17 -12.89 -1.98 5.85
C THR A 17 -12.47 -1.88 4.39
N ILE A 18 -11.71 -2.86 3.89
CA ILE A 18 -11.24 -2.91 2.50
C ILE A 18 -11.54 -4.26 1.86
N GLY A 19 -12.19 -4.26 0.69
CA GLY A 19 -12.42 -5.47 -0.12
C GLY A 19 -13.89 -5.70 -0.47
N GLY A 20 -14.29 -6.97 -0.49
CA GLY A 20 -15.69 -7.37 -0.73
C GLY A 20 -16.13 -7.37 -2.20
N GLN A 21 -17.42 -7.58 -2.40
CA GLN A 21 -18.08 -7.55 -3.71
C GLN A 21 -18.27 -6.10 -4.19
N PRO A 22 -18.35 -5.88 -5.51
CA PRO A 22 -18.69 -4.57 -6.07
C PRO A 22 -20.00 -4.04 -5.50
N GLY A 23 -19.94 -2.89 -4.82
CA GLY A 23 -21.07 -2.24 -4.16
C GLY A 23 -21.34 -2.67 -2.72
N GLU A 24 -20.48 -3.52 -2.13
CA GLU A 24 -20.57 -3.93 -0.73
C GLU A 24 -19.94 -2.90 0.23
N TYR A 25 -18.74 -2.42 -0.11
CA TYR A 25 -18.03 -1.36 0.63
C TYR A 25 -17.59 -0.24 -0.32
N PRO A 26 -17.51 1.01 0.17
CA PRO A 26 -16.96 2.12 -0.60
C PRO A 26 -15.49 1.90 -0.94
N THR A 27 -15.04 2.52 -2.03
CA THR A 27 -13.61 2.53 -2.39
C THR A 27 -12.82 3.28 -1.32
N VAL A 28 -11.71 2.71 -0.85
CA VAL A 28 -10.76 3.41 0.02
C VAL A 28 -9.80 4.23 -0.84
N LEU A 29 -9.58 5.48 -0.47
CA LEU A 29 -8.72 6.43 -1.18
C LEU A 29 -7.38 6.58 -0.46
N PHE A 30 -6.29 6.45 -1.20
CA PHE A 30 -4.94 6.50 -0.68
C PHE A 30 -4.32 7.84 -1.08
N GLY A 31 -4.09 8.72 -0.11
CA GLY A 31 -3.57 10.07 -0.35
C GLY A 31 -2.10 10.16 0.03
N SER A 32 -1.22 10.45 -0.93
CA SER A 32 0.21 10.56 -0.68
C SER A 32 0.57 11.88 0.00
N MET A 33 1.32 11.78 1.11
CA MET A 33 1.96 12.91 1.79
C MET A 33 3.47 12.76 1.78
N PHE A 34 4.16 13.87 1.98
CA PHE A 34 5.63 13.96 2.03
C PHE A 34 6.44 13.43 0.84
N TYR A 35 5.79 13.14 -0.30
CA TYR A 35 6.44 12.74 -1.54
C TYR A 35 7.45 13.79 -2.04
N ASN A 36 8.37 13.36 -2.91
CA ASN A 36 9.41 14.24 -3.46
C ASN A 36 8.81 15.54 -4.06
N ARG A 37 9.34 16.69 -3.64
CA ARG A 37 8.87 18.04 -3.99
C ARG A 37 7.50 18.42 -3.44
N HIS A 38 6.98 17.70 -2.46
CA HIS A 38 5.79 18.15 -1.75
C HIS A 38 6.09 19.46 -1.02
N LYS A 39 5.37 20.52 -1.39
CA LYS A 39 5.67 21.91 -1.00
C LYS A 39 5.64 22.19 0.51
N ILE A 40 5.05 21.28 1.29
CA ILE A 40 5.01 21.41 2.76
C ILE A 40 6.30 20.93 3.42
N VAL A 41 7.13 20.15 2.74
CA VAL A 41 8.40 19.62 3.25
C VAL A 41 9.51 20.65 3.05
N THR A 42 10.20 21.01 4.12
CA THR A 42 11.31 21.98 4.12
C THR A 42 12.68 21.32 4.13
N ASP A 43 12.78 20.11 4.71
CA ASP A 43 13.97 19.26 4.70
C ASP A 43 13.54 17.80 4.60
N GLU A 44 13.75 17.18 3.43
CA GLU A 44 13.32 15.81 3.15
C GLU A 44 14.20 14.75 3.85
N ASP A 45 15.45 15.09 4.15
CA ASP A 45 16.38 14.18 4.81
C ASP A 45 16.07 14.06 6.29
N LYS A 46 15.65 15.18 6.92
CA LYS A 46 15.25 15.19 8.34
C LYS A 46 13.76 15.00 8.57
N GLY A 47 12.94 15.03 7.53
CA GLY A 47 11.48 15.06 7.67
C GLY A 47 10.96 16.30 8.39
N GLU A 48 11.53 17.47 8.09
CA GLU A 48 11.00 18.75 8.55
C GLU A 48 9.95 19.25 7.56
N PHE A 49 8.78 19.62 8.07
CA PHE A 49 7.65 20.10 7.27
C PHE A 49 6.78 21.09 8.04
N ASP A 50 5.96 21.85 7.29
CA ASP A 50 4.93 22.72 7.85
C ASP A 50 3.75 21.87 8.36
N LYS A 51 3.72 21.64 9.68
CA LYS A 51 2.67 20.88 10.35
C LYS A 51 1.26 21.43 10.11
N ASN A 52 1.10 22.77 10.13
CA ASN A 52 -0.21 23.36 9.88
C ASN A 52 -0.67 23.12 8.44
N ALA A 53 0.25 23.18 7.48
CA ALA A 53 -0.07 22.87 6.09
C ALA A 53 -0.41 21.38 5.91
N ALA A 54 0.29 20.48 6.61
CA ALA A 54 0.00 19.05 6.64
C ALA A 54 -1.39 18.77 7.23
N ASP A 55 -1.71 19.35 8.40
CA ASP A 55 -3.01 19.20 9.06
C ASP A 55 -4.14 19.73 8.17
N ASN A 56 -3.96 20.89 7.52
CA ASN A 56 -4.97 21.41 6.59
C ASN A 56 -5.22 20.49 5.40
N LEU A 57 -4.20 19.79 4.89
CA LEU A 57 -4.38 18.82 3.80
C LEU A 57 -5.11 17.57 4.29
N TRP A 58 -4.77 17.07 5.49
CA TRP A 58 -5.40 15.89 6.04
C TRP A 58 -6.86 16.12 6.42
N ILE A 59 -7.15 17.22 7.13
CA ILE A 59 -8.52 17.62 7.47
C ILE A 59 -9.38 17.80 6.21
N ALA A 60 -8.81 18.35 5.12
CA ALA A 60 -9.54 18.44 3.86
C ALA A 60 -9.87 17.05 3.26
N ALA A 61 -9.00 16.04 3.46
CA ALA A 61 -9.29 14.66 3.07
C ALA A 61 -10.38 14.04 3.96
N GLU A 62 -10.37 14.29 5.27
CA GLU A 62 -11.42 13.88 6.21
C GLU A 62 -12.78 14.49 5.82
N GLU A 63 -12.83 15.79 5.53
CA GLU A 63 -14.05 16.48 5.08
C GLU A 63 -14.62 15.84 3.80
N VAL A 64 -13.76 15.48 2.84
CA VAL A 64 -14.18 14.78 1.62
C VAL A 64 -14.68 13.37 1.94
N SER A 65 -14.00 12.65 2.84
CA SER A 65 -14.41 11.33 3.32
C SER A 65 -15.80 11.39 3.96
N ASP A 66 -16.06 12.37 4.83
CA ASP A 66 -17.37 12.58 5.48
C ASP A 66 -18.49 12.85 4.47
N ILE A 67 -18.21 13.65 3.44
CA ILE A 67 -19.21 14.01 2.41
C ILE A 67 -19.53 12.83 1.50
N THR A 68 -18.51 12.04 1.13
CA THR A 68 -18.62 10.98 0.10
C THR A 68 -18.88 9.60 0.67
N GLY A 69 -18.54 9.38 1.95
CA GLY A 69 -18.52 8.08 2.59
C GLY A 69 -17.36 7.19 2.16
N ASN A 70 -16.36 7.72 1.44
CA ASN A 70 -15.16 6.99 1.03
C ASN A 70 -14.11 7.04 2.14
N PRO A 71 -13.75 5.91 2.78
CA PRO A 71 -12.64 5.87 3.73
C PRO A 71 -11.34 6.28 3.04
N HIS A 72 -10.38 6.72 3.83
CA HIS A 72 -9.10 7.19 3.32
C HIS A 72 -7.94 6.64 4.16
N CYS A 73 -6.75 6.64 3.56
CA CYS A 73 -5.52 6.11 4.12
C CYS A 73 -4.37 7.04 3.74
N ASN A 74 -3.45 7.32 4.67
CA ASN A 74 -2.31 8.18 4.41
C ASN A 74 -1.16 7.36 3.82
N GLN A 75 -0.73 7.68 2.60
CA GLN A 75 0.49 7.11 2.06
C GLN A 75 1.67 8.01 2.45
N ILE A 76 2.39 7.60 3.50
CA ILE A 76 3.56 8.31 4.01
C ILE A 76 4.77 7.91 3.17
N VAL A 77 5.33 8.88 2.44
CA VAL A 77 6.52 8.69 1.61
C VAL A 77 7.72 9.32 2.29
N ALA A 78 8.80 8.56 2.49
CA ALA A 78 10.06 9.08 3.03
C ALA A 78 11.28 8.50 2.30
N GLU A 79 12.41 9.21 2.33
CA GLU A 79 13.67 8.76 1.71
C GLU A 79 14.78 8.49 2.74
N THR A 80 14.52 8.74 4.02
CA THR A 80 15.44 8.43 5.13
C THR A 80 14.69 7.86 6.32
N ASN A 81 15.40 7.14 7.19
CA ASN A 81 14.84 6.62 8.44
C ASN A 81 14.38 7.76 9.38
N GLU A 82 15.13 8.86 9.45
CA GLU A 82 14.77 10.01 10.27
C GLU A 82 13.46 10.66 9.79
N ALA A 83 13.32 10.85 8.47
CA ALA A 83 12.10 11.38 7.89
C ALA A 83 10.91 10.43 8.08
N MET A 84 11.11 9.14 7.82
CA MET A 84 10.07 8.11 8.03
C MET A 84 9.54 8.14 9.46
N LYS A 85 10.45 8.19 10.45
CA LYS A 85 10.10 8.30 11.86
C LYS A 85 9.25 9.55 12.14
N ASN A 86 9.72 10.73 11.70
CA ASN A 86 9.06 12.00 11.98
C ASN A 86 7.68 12.12 11.32
N TYR A 87 7.51 11.56 10.12
CA TYR A 87 6.21 11.54 9.44
C TYR A 87 5.23 10.57 10.08
N ILE A 88 5.68 9.36 10.46
CA ILE A 88 4.84 8.41 11.20
C ILE A 88 4.40 9.02 12.53
N ASP A 89 5.33 9.59 13.31
CA ASP A 89 5.03 10.19 14.61
C ASP A 89 3.94 11.26 14.50
N TRP A 90 4.10 12.22 13.57
CA TRP A 90 3.08 13.25 13.36
C TRP A 90 1.72 12.66 13.01
N PHE A 91 1.70 11.64 12.15
CA PHE A 91 0.44 11.06 11.69
C PHE A 91 -0.27 10.30 12.81
N VAL A 92 0.44 9.42 13.53
CA VAL A 92 -0.19 8.58 14.55
C VAL A 92 -0.51 9.31 15.85
N ASP A 93 0.16 10.44 16.13
CA ASP A 93 -0.17 11.33 17.26
C ASP A 93 -1.44 12.15 16.98
N GLY A 94 -1.73 12.43 15.71
CA GLY A 94 -2.84 13.31 15.30
C GLY A 94 -4.10 12.58 14.86
N TYR A 95 -3.95 11.38 14.28
CA TYR A 95 -4.99 10.73 13.48
C TYR A 95 -5.04 9.22 13.76
N ASP A 96 -6.19 8.60 13.50
CA ASP A 96 -6.46 7.18 13.80
C ASP A 96 -6.53 6.30 12.54
N GLU A 97 -6.57 6.89 11.36
CA GLU A 97 -6.67 6.18 10.08
C GLU A 97 -5.45 5.27 9.84
N PRO A 98 -5.60 4.25 8.97
CA PRO A 98 -4.47 3.47 8.50
C PRO A 98 -3.50 4.32 7.67
N PHE A 99 -2.26 3.83 7.56
CA PHE A 99 -1.21 4.47 6.77
C PHE A 99 -0.34 3.45 6.03
N LEU A 100 0.22 3.87 4.90
CA LEU A 100 1.28 3.13 4.23
C LEU A 100 2.65 3.65 4.62
N ILE A 101 3.55 2.70 4.79
CA ILE A 101 4.98 2.92 4.93
C ILE A 101 5.59 2.76 3.55
N ASP A 102 5.96 3.89 2.93
CA ASP A 102 6.43 3.92 1.54
C ASP A 102 7.77 4.66 1.40
N SER A 103 8.60 4.13 0.52
CA SER A 103 9.89 4.71 0.16
C SER A 103 10.38 4.10 -1.14
N SER A 104 11.23 4.83 -1.87
CA SER A 104 12.00 4.25 -2.96
C SER A 104 13.08 3.26 -2.46
N ALA A 105 13.49 3.38 -1.20
CA ALA A 105 14.57 2.61 -0.58
C ALA A 105 14.04 1.51 0.35
N GLY A 106 14.46 0.25 0.13
CA GLY A 106 13.97 -0.90 0.89
C GLY A 106 14.37 -0.90 2.37
N ASP A 107 15.53 -0.34 2.71
CA ASP A 107 15.99 -0.16 4.08
C ASP A 107 15.15 0.86 4.87
N VAL A 108 14.68 1.92 4.20
CA VAL A 108 13.77 2.91 4.81
C VAL A 108 12.38 2.31 5.06
N ARG A 109 11.89 1.46 4.15
CA ARG A 109 10.65 0.70 4.37
C ARG A 109 10.79 -0.30 5.50
N ALA A 110 11.90 -1.04 5.55
CA ALA A 110 12.21 -1.97 6.63
C ALA A 110 12.24 -1.27 8.00
N PHE A 111 12.88 -0.10 8.07
CA PHE A 111 12.87 0.73 9.27
C PHE A 111 11.45 1.14 9.67
N GLY A 112 10.65 1.66 8.74
CA GLY A 112 9.28 2.11 9.05
C GLY A 112 8.38 0.98 9.57
N VAL A 113 8.53 -0.23 9.03
CA VAL A 113 7.83 -1.44 9.48
C VAL A 113 8.20 -1.81 10.92
N GLN A 114 9.50 -1.82 11.23
CA GLN A 114 10.00 -2.08 12.58
C GLN A 114 9.54 -0.99 13.56
N TYR A 115 9.58 0.27 13.12
CA TYR A 115 9.20 1.41 13.95
C TYR A 115 7.71 1.41 14.28
N ALA A 116 6.83 1.10 13.32
CA ALA A 116 5.40 0.95 13.57
C ALA A 116 5.09 -0.16 14.59
N THR A 117 5.89 -1.23 14.61
CA THR A 117 5.83 -2.28 15.64
C THR A 117 6.29 -1.75 16.99
N GLU A 118 7.45 -1.08 17.03
CA GLU A 118 8.05 -0.52 18.25
C GLU A 118 7.10 0.43 19.00
N ILE A 119 6.39 1.30 18.28
CA ILE A 119 5.49 2.29 18.88
C ILE A 119 4.04 1.78 19.05
N GLY A 120 3.77 0.53 18.68
CA GLY A 120 2.48 -0.14 18.92
C GLY A 120 1.35 0.28 17.98
N VAL A 121 1.64 0.64 16.73
CA VAL A 121 0.67 1.07 15.70
C VAL A 121 0.65 0.15 14.46
N ALA A 122 1.27 -1.03 14.58
CA ALA A 122 1.39 -2.00 13.49
C ALA A 122 0.05 -2.50 12.91
N ASP A 123 -1.03 -2.45 13.69
CA ASP A 123 -2.37 -2.84 13.24
C ASP A 123 -2.99 -1.86 12.21
N ARG A 124 -2.47 -0.63 12.18
CA ARG A 124 -2.83 0.45 11.24
C ARG A 124 -1.85 0.57 10.07
N GLY A 125 -0.63 0.05 10.23
CA GLY A 125 0.44 0.14 9.24
C GLY A 125 0.30 -0.86 8.09
N ILE A 126 0.52 -0.38 6.87
CA ILE A 126 0.54 -1.17 5.63
C ILE A 126 1.92 -1.02 4.98
N HIS A 127 2.66 -2.11 4.81
CA HIS A 127 3.93 -2.07 4.09
C HIS A 127 3.74 -1.85 2.58
N ASN A 128 4.39 -0.86 1.96
CA ASN A 128 4.35 -0.64 0.51
C ASN A 128 5.74 -0.73 -0.13
N SER A 129 6.14 -1.84 -0.75
CA SER A 129 5.38 -3.04 -1.10
C SER A 129 6.25 -4.28 -1.18
N ILE A 130 5.61 -5.45 -1.05
CA ILE A 130 6.19 -6.71 -1.51
C ILE A 130 6.13 -6.73 -3.03
N ASN A 131 7.31 -6.80 -3.66
CA ASN A 131 7.48 -6.71 -5.10
C ASN A 131 8.69 -7.52 -5.58
N ALA A 132 8.87 -7.62 -6.90
CA ALA A 132 9.91 -8.44 -7.54
C ALA A 132 11.35 -7.97 -7.28
N SER A 133 11.57 -6.92 -6.49
CA SER A 133 12.87 -6.38 -6.11
C SER A 133 13.03 -6.28 -4.59
N ILE A 134 12.14 -6.90 -3.80
CA ILE A 134 12.26 -6.97 -2.35
C ILE A 134 13.57 -7.66 -1.95
N GLN A 135 14.27 -7.10 -0.97
CA GLN A 135 15.56 -7.60 -0.49
C GLN A 135 15.41 -8.44 0.78
N GLU A 136 16.43 -9.25 1.10
CA GLU A 136 16.40 -10.14 2.26
C GLU A 136 16.26 -9.37 3.59
N GLU A 137 16.88 -8.20 3.72
CA GLU A 137 16.75 -7.39 4.94
C GLU A 137 15.32 -6.87 5.14
N GLU A 138 14.64 -6.51 4.05
CA GLU A 138 13.25 -6.04 4.08
C GLU A 138 12.28 -7.18 4.42
N VAL A 139 12.52 -8.39 3.86
CA VAL A 139 11.79 -9.61 4.23
C VAL A 139 11.98 -9.95 5.71
N ALA A 140 13.21 -9.86 6.22
CA ALA A 140 13.50 -10.12 7.63
C ALA A 140 12.78 -9.14 8.55
N ALA A 141 12.81 -7.85 8.23
CA ALA A 141 12.10 -6.81 8.98
C ALA A 141 10.58 -7.06 9.03
N LEU A 142 9.97 -7.48 7.91
CA LEU A 142 8.55 -7.85 7.87
C LEU A 142 8.24 -9.05 8.75
N LYS A 143 9.05 -10.12 8.68
CA LYS A 143 8.87 -11.33 9.50
C LYS A 143 8.99 -11.07 11.01
N GLU A 144 9.79 -10.09 11.39
CA GLU A 144 10.00 -9.69 12.78
C GLU A 144 8.98 -8.65 13.28
N SER A 145 8.16 -8.10 12.38
CA SER A 145 7.18 -7.06 12.67
C SER A 145 5.82 -7.62 13.09
N ASP A 146 5.04 -6.79 13.77
CA ASP A 146 3.63 -7.07 14.10
C ASP A 146 2.67 -6.70 12.97
N LEU A 147 3.17 -6.21 11.82
CA LEU A 147 2.34 -5.83 10.69
C LEU A 147 1.67 -7.06 10.08
N THR A 148 0.38 -6.93 9.82
CA THR A 148 -0.42 -8.00 9.18
C THR A 148 -0.84 -7.66 7.76
N SER A 149 -0.50 -6.46 7.27
CA SER A 149 -0.98 -5.93 5.99
C SER A 149 0.16 -5.36 5.14
N ALA A 150 0.06 -5.60 3.82
CA ALA A 150 1.03 -5.10 2.85
C ALA A 150 0.38 -4.91 1.48
N ILE A 151 0.91 -3.96 0.72
CA ILE A 151 0.68 -3.88 -0.72
C ILE A 151 1.51 -4.96 -1.41
N ILE A 152 0.85 -5.72 -2.29
CA ILE A 152 1.47 -6.73 -3.14
C ILE A 152 1.47 -6.19 -4.57
N LEU A 153 2.62 -5.75 -5.04
CA LEU A 153 2.74 -5.06 -6.32
C LEU A 153 2.85 -6.04 -7.49
N ALA A 154 1.81 -6.08 -8.32
CA ALA A 154 1.76 -6.92 -9.53
C ALA A 154 2.43 -6.24 -10.73
N PHE A 155 3.71 -5.88 -10.57
CA PHE A 155 4.53 -5.35 -11.67
C PHE A 155 5.39 -6.46 -12.27
N ASN A 156 5.17 -6.73 -13.56
CA ASN A 156 5.98 -7.66 -14.33
C ASN A 156 6.50 -6.94 -15.59
N ALA A 157 7.81 -6.67 -15.61
CA ALA A 157 8.45 -5.92 -16.69
C ALA A 157 8.52 -6.69 -18.01
N THR A 158 8.52 -8.03 -17.98
CA THR A 158 8.66 -8.88 -19.17
C THR A 158 7.31 -9.27 -19.77
N GLU A 159 6.23 -9.23 -18.96
CA GLU A 159 4.85 -9.46 -19.39
C GLU A 159 3.90 -8.46 -18.69
N PRO A 160 3.73 -7.23 -19.22
CA PRO A 160 2.97 -6.16 -18.54
C PRO A 160 1.45 -6.36 -18.59
N GLY A 161 0.95 -7.36 -19.33
CA GLY A 161 -0.48 -7.65 -19.47
C GLY A 161 -1.08 -8.34 -18.25
N VAL A 162 -2.39 -8.64 -18.32
CA VAL A 162 -3.13 -9.35 -17.26
C VAL A 162 -2.44 -10.66 -16.88
N LYS A 163 -1.91 -11.39 -17.86
CA LYS A 163 -1.22 -12.67 -17.66
C LYS A 163 -0.03 -12.51 -16.71
N GLY A 164 0.91 -11.61 -17.01
CA GLY A 164 2.12 -11.46 -16.20
C GLY A 164 1.87 -10.86 -14.83
N LYS A 165 0.77 -10.12 -14.65
CA LYS A 165 0.31 -9.69 -13.33
C LYS A 165 -0.23 -10.84 -12.47
N ILE A 166 -0.83 -11.85 -13.08
CA ILE A 166 -1.24 -13.05 -12.35
C ILE A 166 -0.01 -13.93 -12.06
N GLU A 167 0.86 -14.13 -13.06
CA GLU A 167 2.09 -14.92 -12.89
C GLU A 167 3.00 -14.32 -11.81
N ILE A 168 3.20 -13.01 -11.75
CA ILE A 168 4.06 -12.42 -10.70
C ILE A 168 3.49 -12.62 -9.29
N LEU A 169 2.16 -12.64 -9.15
CA LEU A 169 1.50 -12.86 -7.85
C LEU A 169 1.60 -14.32 -7.40
N GLU A 170 1.51 -15.29 -8.30
CA GLU A 170 1.48 -16.74 -8.00
C GLU A 170 2.81 -17.46 -8.15
N GLU A 171 3.61 -17.09 -9.16
CA GLU A 171 4.77 -17.85 -9.61
C GLU A 171 6.08 -17.05 -9.43
N GLY A 172 6.00 -15.72 -9.38
CA GLY A 172 7.16 -14.85 -9.20
C GLY A 172 7.74 -14.32 -10.51
N ALA A 173 9.00 -13.94 -10.49
CA ALA A 173 9.73 -13.34 -11.61
C ALA A 173 11.04 -14.08 -11.89
N ALA A 174 11.70 -13.74 -12.99
CA ALA A 174 13.06 -14.22 -13.24
C ALA A 174 13.99 -13.83 -12.06
N GLY A 175 14.49 -14.83 -11.33
CA GLY A 175 15.33 -14.64 -10.14
C GLY A 175 14.60 -14.71 -8.80
N ILE A 176 13.27 -14.81 -8.81
CA ILE A 176 12.45 -15.02 -7.61
C ILE A 176 11.47 -16.17 -7.89
N GLU A 177 11.75 -17.34 -7.31
CA GLU A 177 11.02 -18.59 -7.58
C GLU A 177 9.66 -18.69 -6.84
N SER A 178 9.31 -17.68 -6.04
CA SER A 178 8.06 -17.62 -5.28
C SER A 178 7.18 -16.46 -5.75
N GLY A 179 5.88 -16.70 -5.82
CA GLY A 179 4.89 -15.65 -6.05
C GLY A 179 4.94 -14.57 -4.97
N MET A 180 4.61 -13.33 -5.33
CA MET A 180 4.59 -12.24 -4.33
C MET A 180 3.59 -12.51 -3.20
N LEU A 181 2.53 -13.29 -3.46
CA LEU A 181 1.58 -13.71 -2.42
C LEU A 181 2.18 -14.74 -1.45
N ASP A 182 3.02 -15.66 -1.94
CA ASP A 182 3.70 -16.64 -1.09
C ASP A 182 4.76 -15.95 -0.21
N ILE A 183 5.50 -14.99 -0.77
CA ILE A 183 6.45 -14.16 0.00
C ILE A 183 5.70 -13.39 1.09
N ALA A 184 4.53 -12.85 0.79
CA ALA A 184 3.69 -12.15 1.77
C ALA A 184 3.25 -13.09 2.91
N GLU A 185 2.78 -14.28 2.58
CA GLU A 185 2.38 -15.28 3.57
C GLU A 185 3.57 -15.69 4.46
N ASP A 186 4.75 -15.92 3.88
CA ASP A 186 5.98 -16.22 4.61
C ASP A 186 6.40 -15.09 5.56
N CYS A 187 6.06 -13.84 5.22
CA CYS A 187 6.29 -12.67 6.05
C CYS A 187 5.25 -12.49 7.17
N GLY A 188 4.23 -13.36 7.27
CA GLY A 188 3.15 -13.22 8.25
C GLY A 188 2.02 -12.28 7.81
N ILE A 189 2.00 -11.85 6.54
CA ILE A 189 0.97 -10.95 6.02
C ILE A 189 -0.31 -11.73 5.79
N THR A 190 -1.35 -11.41 6.57
CA THR A 190 -2.67 -12.04 6.48
C THR A 190 -3.70 -11.18 5.72
N LYS A 191 -3.38 -9.89 5.51
CA LYS A 191 -4.25 -8.90 4.84
C LYS A 191 -3.54 -8.29 3.60
N PRO A 192 -3.22 -9.09 2.56
CA PRO A 192 -2.56 -8.58 1.36
C PRO A 192 -3.51 -7.74 0.50
N LEU A 193 -3.09 -6.54 0.10
CA LEU A 193 -3.80 -5.65 -0.82
C LEU A 193 -3.06 -5.63 -2.17
N VAL A 194 -3.71 -6.04 -3.26
CA VAL A 194 -3.02 -6.11 -4.56
C VAL A 194 -3.01 -4.75 -5.25
N ASP A 195 -1.83 -4.26 -5.64
CA ASP A 195 -1.70 -3.15 -6.58
C ASP A 195 -1.41 -3.70 -7.98
N ILE A 196 -2.28 -3.40 -8.95
CA ILE A 196 -2.12 -3.85 -10.34
C ILE A 196 -1.08 -3.07 -11.14
N ALA A 197 -0.20 -2.28 -10.52
CA ALA A 197 0.88 -1.51 -11.11
C ALA A 197 0.44 -0.75 -12.37
N ALA A 198 -0.22 0.40 -12.15
CA ALA A 198 -0.76 1.22 -13.21
C ALA A 198 0.30 1.60 -14.25
N MET A 199 0.09 1.18 -15.50
CA MET A 199 0.89 1.63 -16.65
C MET A 199 0.34 2.92 -17.24
N PRO A 200 1.19 3.76 -17.88
CA PRO A 200 0.76 4.99 -18.52
C PRO A 200 -0.34 4.81 -19.56
N LEU A 201 -1.14 5.86 -19.78
CA LEU A 201 -2.10 5.92 -20.87
C LEU A 201 -1.38 5.73 -22.21
N GLY A 202 -1.93 4.87 -23.07
CA GLY A 202 -1.30 4.48 -24.34
C GLY A 202 -0.22 3.39 -24.21
N ALA A 203 0.22 3.06 -23.00
CA ALA A 203 1.26 2.06 -22.72
C ALA A 203 0.74 0.88 -21.88
N GLY A 204 -0.54 0.51 -22.06
CA GLY A 204 -1.13 -0.67 -21.41
C GLY A 204 -2.10 -0.40 -20.25
N ALA A 205 -2.42 0.86 -19.94
CA ALA A 205 -3.37 1.24 -18.88
C ALA A 205 -4.68 0.40 -18.88
N GLY A 206 -5.31 0.22 -20.04
CA GLY A 206 -6.55 -0.55 -20.15
C GLY A 206 -6.39 -2.04 -19.87
N ALA A 207 -5.21 -2.62 -20.09
CA ALA A 207 -4.91 -4.00 -19.71
C ALA A 207 -4.74 -4.12 -18.19
N ASN A 208 -4.13 -3.14 -17.51
CA ASN A 208 -4.02 -3.15 -16.04
C ASN A 208 -5.39 -3.08 -15.38
N VAL A 209 -6.28 -2.18 -15.83
CA VAL A 209 -7.64 -2.08 -15.25
C VAL A 209 -8.37 -3.43 -15.32
N ARG A 210 -8.20 -4.18 -16.42
CA ARG A 210 -8.75 -5.55 -16.54
C ARG A 210 -8.10 -6.55 -15.59
N ALA A 211 -6.83 -6.34 -15.21
CA ALA A 211 -6.16 -7.19 -14.23
C ALA A 211 -6.82 -7.08 -12.85
N GLY A 212 -7.39 -5.94 -12.47
CA GLY A 212 -8.17 -5.83 -11.23
C GLY A 212 -9.33 -6.81 -11.18
N VAL A 213 -10.06 -6.95 -12.30
CA VAL A 213 -11.12 -7.96 -12.43
C VAL A 213 -10.56 -9.38 -12.30
N ALA A 214 -9.42 -9.66 -12.95
CA ALA A 214 -8.78 -10.97 -12.89
C ALA A 214 -8.31 -11.33 -11.46
N VAL A 215 -7.71 -10.39 -10.74
CA VAL A 215 -7.26 -10.57 -9.35
C VAL A 215 -8.44 -10.92 -8.44
N LYS A 216 -9.54 -10.15 -8.51
CA LYS A 216 -10.75 -10.44 -7.72
C LYS A 216 -11.37 -11.78 -8.07
N ALA A 217 -11.43 -12.13 -9.36
CA ALA A 217 -11.98 -13.40 -9.81
C ALA A 217 -11.13 -14.60 -9.40
N ARG A 218 -9.80 -14.46 -9.40
CA ARG A 218 -8.86 -15.56 -9.13
C ARG A 218 -8.61 -15.76 -7.63
N PHE A 219 -8.31 -14.67 -6.92
CA PHE A 219 -7.84 -14.70 -5.54
C PHE A 219 -8.89 -14.22 -4.52
N GLY A 220 -9.86 -13.43 -4.96
CA GLY A 220 -10.82 -12.79 -4.06
C GLY A 220 -10.22 -11.65 -3.23
N LEU A 221 -9.00 -11.21 -3.52
CA LEU A 221 -8.31 -10.18 -2.75
C LEU A 221 -8.82 -8.76 -3.07
N PRO A 222 -8.70 -7.81 -2.12
CA PRO A 222 -8.81 -6.40 -2.43
C PRO A 222 -7.76 -6.00 -3.48
N VAL A 223 -8.15 -5.10 -4.39
CA VAL A 223 -7.28 -4.68 -5.49
C VAL A 223 -7.49 -3.21 -5.81
N GLY A 224 -6.39 -2.51 -6.08
CA GLY A 224 -6.36 -1.10 -6.43
C GLY A 224 -5.17 -0.78 -7.34
N ALA A 225 -4.96 0.51 -7.64
CA ALA A 225 -3.79 0.99 -8.35
C ALA A 225 -3.56 2.47 -8.10
N GLY A 226 -2.30 2.91 -8.06
CA GLY A 226 -1.94 4.33 -8.05
C GLY A 226 -1.92 4.94 -9.45
N TYR A 227 -2.95 5.71 -9.82
CA TYR A 227 -2.97 6.52 -11.05
C TYR A 227 -2.66 7.99 -10.70
N HIS A 228 -1.39 8.37 -10.75
CA HIS A 228 -0.89 9.71 -10.47
C HIS A 228 -0.01 10.24 -11.60
#